data_AF-A0A4Q9KG32-F1
#
_entry.id   AF-A0A4Q9KG32-F1
#
_cell.length_a   1.000
_cell.length_b   1.000
_cell.length_c   1.000
_cell.angle_alpha   90.00
_cell.angle_beta   90.00
_cell.angle_gamma   90.00
#
_symmetry.space_group_name_H-M   'P 1'
#
loop_
_entity.id
_entity.type
_entity.pdbx_description
1 polymer ?
#
loop_
_entity_poly.entity_id
_entity_poly.type
_entity_poly.pdbx_seq_one_letter_code
_entity_poly.pdbx_strand_id
1 'polypeptide(L)'
;MDFNLWEITGLVVLAIIVFGPEKLPELARKAARVLNYLRRIGNDARGQLRKELGDEFADISLADLNPKTFVAKHLLSGDEVEDLRQIREEAIASGSLVRETLESGRTAASDMDTAEPTPDAVGSAGAGVEKAGTEPVAAAAVHVPFDPEAT
;
A
#
# COMPACT_ATOMS: atom_id res chain seq x y z
N MET A 1 12.33 6.85 24.05
CA MET A 1 12.81 6.43 22.72
C MET A 1 13.96 7.35 22.40
N ASP A 2 15.11 6.95 22.93
CA ASP A 2 16.28 7.80 23.03
C ASP A 2 17.14 7.42 21.83
N PHE A 3 17.10 8.24 20.78
CA PHE A 3 17.74 7.91 19.50
C PHE A 3 19.26 8.04 19.60
N ASN A 4 19.87 6.96 20.07
CA ASN A 4 21.31 6.80 20.21
C ASN A 4 21.97 6.78 18.82
N LEU A 5 23.18 7.35 18.68
CA LEU A 5 23.95 7.24 17.43
C LEU A 5 24.19 5.76 17.04
N TRP A 6 24.43 4.90 18.04
CA TRP A 6 24.56 3.45 17.87
C TRP A 6 23.29 2.78 17.32
N GLU A 7 22.11 3.25 17.73
CA GLU A 7 20.83 2.69 17.31
C GLU A 7 20.50 3.10 15.87
N ILE A 8 20.81 4.34 15.49
CA ILE A 8 20.75 4.79 14.10
C ILE A 8 21.71 3.95 13.23
N THR A 9 22.93 3.67 13.70
CA THR A 9 23.86 2.75 13.01
C THR A 9 23.26 1.35 12.86
N GLY A 10 22.64 0.80 13.91
CA GLY A 10 21.95 -0.49 13.87
C GLY A 10 20.82 -0.53 12.85
N LEU A 11 19.99 0.50 12.77
CA LEU A 11 18.92 0.62 11.77
C LEU A 11 19.46 0.72 10.33
N VAL A 12 20.57 1.43 10.12
CA VAL A 12 21.23 1.50 8.80
C VAL A 12 21.78 0.12 8.40
N VAL A 13 22.43 -0.61 9.30
CA VAL A 13 22.92 -1.97 9.03
C VAL A 13 21.77 -2.93 8.75
N LEU A 14 20.68 -2.88 9.53
CA LEU A 14 19.48 -3.69 9.30
C LEU A 14 18.86 -3.40 7.92
N ALA A 15 18.75 -2.11 7.55
CA ALA A 15 18.26 -1.72 6.23
C ALA A 15 19.18 -2.22 5.10
N ILE A 16 20.51 -2.20 5.29
CA ILE A 16 21.47 -2.74 4.32
C ILE A 16 21.29 -4.25 4.14
N ILE A 17 21.00 -4.99 5.21
CA ILE A 17 20.77 -6.44 5.14
C ILE A 17 19.44 -6.75 4.44
N VAL A 18 18.36 -6.03 4.76
CA VAL A 18 17.02 -6.28 4.21
C VAL A 18 16.91 -5.86 2.73
N PHE A 19 17.45 -4.69 2.36
CA PHE A 19 17.30 -4.14 1.01
C PHE A 19 18.53 -4.34 0.11
N GLY A 20 19.71 -4.57 0.69
CA GLY A 20 20.99 -4.61 0.00
C GLY A 20 21.69 -3.24 -0.05
N PRO A 21 23.04 -3.19 0.04
CA PRO A 21 23.81 -1.95 0.05
C PRO A 21 23.67 -1.13 -1.23
N GLU A 22 23.39 -1.78 -2.38
CA GLU A 22 23.18 -1.12 -3.67
C GLU A 22 21.80 -0.45 -3.78
N LYS A 23 20.75 -1.02 -3.16
CA LYS A 23 19.37 -0.55 -3.35
C LYS A 23 19.05 0.67 -2.50
N LEU A 24 19.56 0.76 -1.28
CA LEU A 24 19.34 1.92 -0.41
C LEU A 24 19.76 3.27 -1.04
N PRO A 25 20.99 3.45 -1.57
CA PRO A 25 21.37 4.71 -2.20
C PRO A 25 20.57 4.98 -3.48
N GLU A 26 20.16 3.93 -4.22
CA GLU A 26 19.31 4.10 -5.40
C GLU A 26 17.90 4.59 -5.03
N LEU A 27 17.27 3.98 -4.02
CA LEU A 27 15.96 4.38 -3.48
C LEU A 27 16.01 5.78 -2.86
N ALA A 28 17.06 6.11 -2.10
CA ALA A 28 17.25 7.45 -1.54
C ALA A 28 17.39 8.51 -2.64
N ARG A 29 18.12 8.22 -3.73
CA ARG A 29 18.23 9.12 -4.90
C ARG A 29 16.89 9.29 -5.62
N LYS A 30 16.11 8.21 -5.78
CA LYS A 30 14.75 8.26 -6.37
C LYS A 30 13.81 9.13 -5.52
N ALA A 31 13.76 8.87 -4.20
CA ALA A 31 12.95 9.64 -3.26
C ALA A 31 13.37 11.13 -3.20
N ALA A 32 14.67 11.42 -3.16
CA ALA A 32 15.19 12.80 -3.19
C ALA A 32 14.81 13.54 -4.49
N ARG A 33 14.80 12.84 -5.64
CA ARG A 33 14.36 13.42 -6.92
C ARG A 33 12.87 13.76 -6.91
N VAL A 34 12.02 12.86 -6.39
CA VAL A 34 10.57 13.10 -6.23
C VAL A 34 10.32 14.25 -5.25
N LEU A 35 11.02 14.28 -4.12
CA LEU A 35 10.90 15.35 -3.12
C LEU A 35 11.32 16.72 -3.68
N ASN A 36 12.42 16.80 -4.43
CA ASN A 36 12.84 18.02 -5.10
C ASN A 36 11.85 18.46 -6.19
N TYR A 37 11.29 17.52 -6.94
CA TYR A 37 10.27 17.79 -7.96
C TYR A 37 8.99 18.36 -7.33
N LEU A 38 8.49 17.72 -6.28
CA LEU A 38 7.31 18.17 -5.54
C LEU A 38 7.54 19.55 -4.89
N ARG A 39 8.74 19.79 -4.33
CA ARG A 39 9.14 21.10 -3.79
C ARG A 39 9.23 22.18 -4.87
N ARG A 40 9.63 21.85 -6.10
CA ARG A 40 9.60 22.78 -7.24
C ARG A 40 8.16 23.10 -7.63
N ILE A 41 7.31 22.10 -7.87
CA ILE A 41 5.88 22.31 -8.18
C ILE A 41 5.20 23.19 -7.14
N GLY A 42 5.40 22.93 -5.85
CA GLY A 42 4.81 23.73 -4.77
C GLY A 42 5.26 25.21 -4.79
N ASN A 43 6.52 25.46 -5.13
CA ASN A 43 7.03 26.82 -5.28
C ASN A 43 6.54 27.51 -6.56
N ASP A 44 6.52 26.79 -7.69
CA ASP A 44 6.11 27.29 -9.00
C ASP A 44 4.60 27.59 -9.03
N ALA A 45 3.77 26.71 -8.47
CA ALA A 45 2.33 26.92 -8.29
C ALA A 45 2.05 28.11 -7.38
N ARG A 46 2.78 28.26 -6.25
CA ARG A 46 2.69 29.46 -5.39
C ARG A 46 3.15 30.73 -6.11
N GLY A 47 4.05 30.61 -7.08
CA GLY A 47 4.47 31.70 -7.96
C GLY A 47 3.39 32.12 -8.95
N GLN A 48 2.72 31.16 -9.59
CA GLN A 48 1.62 31.39 -10.54
C GLN A 48 0.37 31.94 -9.84
N LEU A 49 -0.04 31.33 -8.72
CA LEU A 49 -1.24 31.73 -7.96
C LEU A 49 -1.15 33.19 -7.50
N ARG A 50 0.00 33.61 -6.95
CA ARG A 50 0.27 35.01 -6.55
C ARG A 50 0.33 35.98 -7.74
N LYS A 51 0.63 35.49 -8.95
CA LYS A 51 0.78 36.31 -10.15
C LYS A 51 -0.54 36.53 -10.88
N GLU A 52 -1.47 35.57 -10.81
CA GLU A 52 -2.75 35.63 -11.52
C GLU A 52 -3.95 36.01 -10.62
N LEU A 53 -3.88 35.78 -9.30
CA LEU A 53 -4.98 36.06 -8.36
C LEU A 53 -4.70 37.17 -7.34
N GLY A 54 -3.52 37.82 -7.41
CA GLY A 54 -3.14 38.90 -6.49
C GLY A 54 -2.81 38.44 -5.07
N ASP A 55 -2.61 39.42 -4.18
CA ASP A 55 -2.19 39.19 -2.77
C ASP A 55 -3.30 38.56 -1.91
N GLU A 56 -4.56 38.56 -2.40
CA GLU A 56 -5.73 38.02 -1.69
C GLU A 56 -5.64 36.51 -1.41
N PHE A 57 -4.79 35.78 -2.15
CA PHE A 57 -4.45 34.37 -1.90
C PHE A 57 -3.03 34.17 -1.30
N ALA A 58 -2.26 35.24 -1.09
CA ALA A 58 -0.94 35.17 -0.47
C ALA A 58 -1.02 35.12 1.07
N ASP A 59 -1.97 35.87 1.65
CA ASP A 59 -2.23 35.90 3.10
C ASP A 59 -3.05 34.70 3.60
N ILE A 60 -3.85 34.08 2.73
CA ILE A 60 -4.61 32.87 3.09
C ILE A 60 -3.70 31.63 3.01
N SER A 61 -3.11 31.29 4.17
CA SER A 61 -2.91 29.90 4.60
C SER A 61 -1.69 29.10 4.06
N LEU A 62 -0.51 29.72 3.90
CA LEU A 62 0.76 28.97 3.68
C LEU A 62 1.92 29.25 4.65
N ALA A 63 1.80 30.21 5.58
CA ALA A 63 2.86 30.51 6.54
C ALA A 63 2.84 29.64 7.81
N ASP A 64 1.65 29.22 8.27
CA ASP A 64 1.46 28.54 9.56
C ASP A 64 0.42 27.40 9.52
N LEU A 65 0.37 26.64 8.42
CA LEU A 65 -0.32 25.35 8.44
C LEU A 65 0.65 24.23 8.08
N ASN A 66 0.91 23.39 9.08
CA ASN A 66 1.37 22.02 8.86
C ASN A 66 0.44 21.39 7.81
N PRO A 67 0.94 20.64 6.81
CA PRO A 67 0.09 20.08 5.76
C PRO A 67 -1.00 19.18 6.34
N LYS A 68 -0.71 18.52 7.48
CA LYS A 68 -1.66 17.72 8.25
C LYS A 68 -2.82 18.55 8.85
N THR A 69 -2.58 19.80 9.27
CA THR A 69 -3.65 20.70 9.76
C THR A 69 -4.34 21.49 8.65
N PHE A 70 -3.70 21.72 7.49
CA PHE A 70 -4.39 22.27 6.31
C PHE A 70 -5.40 21.26 5.78
N VAL A 71 -4.95 20.03 5.47
CA VAL A 71 -5.83 18.95 5.00
C VAL A 71 -6.90 18.64 6.04
N ALA A 72 -6.54 18.60 7.34
CA ALA A 72 -7.56 18.42 8.37
C ALA A 72 -8.58 19.58 8.42
N LYS A 73 -8.17 20.85 8.32
CA LYS A 73 -9.14 21.96 8.30
C LYS A 73 -10.00 21.97 7.04
N HIS A 74 -9.45 21.72 5.85
CA HIS A 74 -10.26 21.73 4.64
C HIS A 74 -11.19 20.52 4.55
N LEU A 75 -10.73 19.31 4.88
CA LEU A 75 -11.55 18.09 4.80
C LEU A 75 -12.45 17.86 6.03
N LEU A 76 -12.16 18.46 7.19
CA LEU A 76 -13.02 18.39 8.39
C LEU A 76 -13.79 19.69 8.68
N SER A 77 -13.98 20.60 7.71
CA SER A 77 -14.80 21.82 7.94
C SER A 77 -15.91 22.08 6.91
N GLY A 78 -16.10 21.20 5.92
CA GLY A 78 -17.26 21.24 5.02
C GLY A 78 -17.58 19.84 4.50
N ASP A 79 -18.79 19.37 4.81
CA ASP A 79 -19.47 18.13 4.38
C ASP A 79 -18.73 16.78 4.47
N GLU A 80 -17.50 16.63 3.99
CA GLU A 80 -16.71 15.37 4.01
C GLU A 80 -16.34 14.87 5.43
N VAL A 81 -16.63 15.64 6.49
CA VAL A 81 -16.50 15.21 7.89
C VAL A 81 -17.29 13.94 8.16
N GLU A 82 -18.51 13.85 7.63
CA GLU A 82 -19.46 12.81 7.97
C GLU A 82 -19.14 11.50 7.23
N ASP A 83 -18.78 11.61 5.93
CA ASP A 83 -18.27 10.50 5.13
C ASP A 83 -16.98 9.92 5.74
N LEU A 84 -16.01 10.78 6.10
CA LEU A 84 -14.77 10.35 6.75
C LEU A 84 -15.00 9.79 8.17
N ARG A 85 -16.07 10.19 8.86
CA ARG A 85 -16.49 9.58 10.12
C ARG A 85 -17.03 8.17 9.91
N GLN A 86 -17.92 8.00 8.92
CA GLN A 86 -18.50 6.69 8.59
C GLN A 86 -17.42 5.69 8.19
N ILE A 87 -16.49 6.10 7.30
CA ILE A 87 -15.33 5.28 6.89
C ILE A 87 -14.43 4.95 8.09
N ARG A 88 -14.22 5.90 9.01
CA ARG A 88 -13.41 5.67 10.22
C ARG A 88 -14.09 4.68 11.17
N GLU A 89 -15.40 4.73 11.32
CA GLU A 89 -16.17 3.84 12.19
C GLU A 89 -16.22 2.41 11.61
N GLU A 90 -16.43 2.27 10.30
CA GLU A 90 -16.31 1.00 9.57
C GLU A 90 -14.89 0.42 9.66
N ALA A 91 -13.85 1.24 9.54
CA ALA A 91 -12.46 0.81 9.69
C ALA A 91 -12.11 0.38 11.13
N ILE A 92 -12.68 1.02 12.15
CA ILE A 92 -12.52 0.62 13.55
C ILE A 92 -13.24 -0.71 13.81
N ALA A 93 -14.49 -0.87 13.35
CA ALA A 93 -15.25 -2.11 13.47
C ALA A 93 -14.55 -3.28 12.74
N SER A 94 -14.11 -3.07 11.51
CA SER A 94 -13.31 -4.04 10.74
C SER A 94 -12.00 -4.37 11.47
N GLY A 95 -11.34 -3.38 12.04
CA GLY A 95 -10.12 -3.54 12.83
C GLY A 95 -10.31 -4.38 14.09
N SER A 96 -11.43 -4.25 14.81
CA SER A 96 -11.73 -5.11 15.97
C SER A 96 -12.02 -6.54 15.55
N LEU A 97 -12.76 -6.78 14.46
CA LEU A 97 -13.07 -8.12 13.97
C LEU A 97 -11.81 -8.85 13.48
N VAL A 98 -10.92 -8.16 12.76
CA VAL A 98 -9.61 -8.69 12.34
C VAL A 98 -8.71 -8.96 13.54
N ARG A 99 -8.77 -8.13 14.59
CA ARG A 99 -8.02 -8.36 15.82
C ARG A 99 -8.56 -9.56 16.60
N GLU A 100 -9.88 -9.68 16.77
CA GLU A 100 -10.53 -10.77 17.48
C GLU A 100 -10.32 -12.13 16.79
N THR A 101 -10.35 -12.16 15.46
CA THR A 101 -10.03 -13.38 14.67
C THR A 101 -8.53 -13.72 14.72
N LEU A 102 -7.64 -12.72 14.73
CA LEU A 102 -6.20 -12.94 14.92
C LEU A 102 -5.85 -13.39 16.35
N GLU A 103 -6.56 -12.88 17.35
CA GLU A 103 -6.39 -13.22 18.77
C GLU A 103 -6.96 -14.62 19.04
N SER A 104 -8.13 -14.95 18.49
CA SER A 104 -8.73 -16.30 18.50
C SER A 104 -7.90 -17.33 17.71
N GLY A 105 -7.32 -16.91 16.57
CA GLY A 105 -6.38 -17.73 15.80
C GLY A 105 -5.07 -17.96 16.56
N ARG A 106 -4.64 -16.99 17.39
CA ARG A 106 -3.46 -17.10 18.25
C ARG A 106 -3.72 -17.94 19.50
N THR A 107 -4.90 -17.92 20.10
CA THR A 107 -5.25 -18.85 21.19
C THR A 107 -5.42 -20.26 20.65
N ALA A 108 -6.10 -20.46 19.52
CA ALA A 108 -6.19 -21.76 18.86
C ALA A 108 -4.80 -22.32 18.47
N ALA A 109 -3.88 -21.47 17.99
CA ALA A 109 -2.49 -21.87 17.75
C ALA A 109 -1.70 -22.14 19.05
N SER A 110 -2.11 -21.57 20.19
CA SER A 110 -1.51 -21.84 21.49
C SER A 110 -2.01 -23.15 22.12
N ASP A 111 -3.23 -23.58 21.79
CA ASP A 111 -3.78 -24.88 22.19
C ASP A 111 -3.31 -26.05 21.27
N MET A 112 -2.68 -25.75 20.13
CA MET A 112 -2.08 -26.75 19.24
C MET A 112 -0.61 -27.10 19.57
N ASP A 113 -0.05 -26.60 20.67
CA ASP A 113 1.31 -26.97 21.15
C ASP A 113 1.35 -28.36 21.85
N THR A 114 0.57 -29.33 21.35
CA THR A 114 0.75 -30.78 21.64
C THR A 114 0.16 -31.66 20.52
N ALA A 115 0.62 -31.50 19.28
CA ALA A 115 0.49 -32.52 18.23
C ALA A 115 1.57 -32.32 17.14
N GLU A 116 2.55 -33.23 17.06
CA GLU A 116 3.62 -33.17 16.07
C GLU A 116 3.12 -33.48 14.64
N PRO A 117 3.66 -32.82 13.60
CA PRO A 117 3.42 -33.20 12.21
C PRO A 117 4.44 -34.25 11.74
N THR A 118 4.02 -35.51 11.59
CA THR A 118 4.84 -36.54 10.92
C THR A 118 4.76 -36.41 9.39
N PRO A 119 5.89 -36.41 8.65
CA PRO A 119 5.92 -36.07 7.23
C PRO A 119 6.02 -37.30 6.30
N ASP A 120 5.02 -38.19 6.28
CA ASP A 120 5.07 -39.43 5.47
C ASP A 120 3.76 -39.75 4.74
N ALA A 121 3.69 -39.42 3.43
CA ALA A 121 2.94 -40.17 2.39
C ALA A 121 3.11 -39.56 0.98
N VAL A 122 4.23 -39.84 0.30
CA VAL A 122 4.34 -39.67 -1.17
C VAL A 122 4.51 -41.05 -1.82
N GLY A 123 3.53 -41.45 -2.63
CA GLY A 123 3.54 -42.69 -3.42
C GLY A 123 2.13 -43.01 -3.94
N SER A 124 1.75 -42.82 -5.20
CA SER A 124 2.28 -43.30 -6.50
C SER A 124 1.60 -44.58 -7.02
N ALA A 125 0.61 -44.38 -7.90
CA ALA A 125 0.14 -45.23 -9.01
C ALA A 125 -0.91 -44.37 -9.76
N GLY A 126 -0.90 -44.11 -11.07
CA GLY A 126 -0.77 -45.03 -12.21
C GLY A 126 -2.17 -45.52 -12.62
N ALA A 127 -2.64 -45.47 -13.87
CA ALA A 127 -2.12 -44.93 -15.13
C ALA A 127 -3.30 -44.73 -16.13
N GLY A 128 -3.12 -43.93 -17.20
CA GLY A 128 -4.16 -43.76 -18.24
C GLY A 128 -3.79 -42.71 -19.29
N VAL A 129 -3.27 -43.16 -20.44
CA VAL A 129 -2.80 -42.34 -21.57
C VAL A 129 -3.71 -42.59 -22.79
N GLU A 130 -3.64 -41.69 -23.79
CA GLU A 130 -4.35 -41.64 -25.09
C GLU A 130 -5.69 -40.88 -25.05
N LYS A 131 -6.05 -39.98 -25.97
CA LYS A 131 -5.43 -39.39 -27.20
C LYS A 131 -6.21 -38.08 -27.49
N ALA A 132 -5.73 -37.03 -28.17
CA ALA A 132 -4.44 -36.63 -28.77
C ALA A 132 -4.37 -35.08 -28.72
N GLY A 133 -3.54 -34.28 -29.40
CA GLY A 133 -2.50 -34.47 -30.41
C GLY A 133 -2.11 -33.11 -31.04
N THR A 134 -0.81 -32.82 -31.11
CA THR A 134 -0.18 -31.81 -32.01
C THR A 134 -0.60 -30.33 -31.87
N GLU A 135 0.13 -29.61 -31.00
CA GLU A 135 0.57 -28.24 -31.29
C GLU A 135 1.45 -28.19 -32.57
N PRO A 136 1.64 -27.05 -33.29
CA PRO A 136 1.72 -25.71 -32.70
C PRO A 136 1.16 -24.53 -33.57
N VAL A 137 1.50 -23.33 -33.09
CA VAL A 137 1.61 -21.99 -33.71
C VAL A 137 0.36 -21.11 -33.94
N ALA A 138 0.48 -19.91 -33.32
CA ALA A 138 0.07 -18.58 -33.77
C ALA A 138 -1.24 -17.95 -33.22
N ALA A 139 -1.03 -16.84 -32.53
CA ALA A 139 -1.83 -15.60 -32.53
C ALA A 139 -3.32 -15.63 -32.10
N ALA A 140 -3.53 -15.14 -30.87
CA ALA A 140 -4.51 -14.11 -30.51
C ALA A 140 -5.83 -13.98 -31.33
N ALA A 141 -6.92 -14.49 -30.76
CA ALA A 141 -8.26 -13.91 -30.90
C ALA A 141 -9.07 -14.16 -29.63
N VAL A 142 -9.73 -13.12 -29.10
CA VAL A 142 -10.57 -13.21 -27.89
C VAL A 142 -11.94 -13.77 -28.28
N HIS A 143 -12.34 -14.90 -27.67
CA HIS A 143 -13.66 -15.49 -27.88
C HIS A 143 -14.68 -14.88 -26.88
N VAL A 144 -15.41 -13.85 -27.31
CA VAL A 144 -16.62 -13.41 -26.61
C VAL A 144 -17.78 -14.39 -26.89
N PRO A 145 -18.54 -14.83 -25.87
CA PRO A 145 -19.69 -15.71 -26.06
C PRO A 145 -20.86 -14.98 -26.73
N PHE A 146 -21.67 -15.73 -27.46
CA PHE A 146 -22.83 -15.25 -28.21
C PHE A 146 -24.08 -15.16 -27.32
N ASP A 147 -24.83 -14.05 -27.40
CA ASP A 147 -26.09 -13.84 -26.68
C ASP A 147 -27.28 -14.00 -27.65
N PRO A 148 -28.19 -14.97 -27.41
CA PRO A 148 -29.33 -15.23 -28.30
C PRO A 148 -30.57 -14.36 -28.04
N GLU A 149 -30.62 -13.50 -27.01
CA GLU A 149 -31.84 -12.76 -26.62
C GLU A 149 -32.04 -11.41 -27.37
N ALA A 150 -31.31 -11.16 -28.45
CA ALA A 150 -31.43 -9.93 -29.25
C ALA A 150 -32.42 -10.07 -30.43
N THR A 151 -33.72 -9.86 -30.20
CA THR A 151 -34.76 -9.65 -31.22
C THR A 151 -35.87 -8.73 -30.72
#